data_AF-A0A958JKJ0-F1
#
_entry.id   AF-A0A958JKJ0-F1
#
_cell.length_a   1.000
_cell.length_b   1.000
_cell.length_c   1.000
_cell.angle_alpha   90.00
_cell.angle_beta   90.00
_cell.angle_gamma   90.00
#
_symmetry.space_group_name_H-M   'P 1'
#
loop_
_entity.id
_entity.type
_entity.pdbx_description
1 polymer ?
#
loop_
_entity_poly.entity_id
_entity_poly.type
_entity_poly.pdbx_seq_one_letter_code
_entity_poly.pdbx_strand_id
1 'polypeptide(L)'
;MNKIRQKEMWKGLIQDIGVLGGVNWSSEAKVLKYLPGIRIALNLPKFAFANLDTTAYLDGSRGLANNGAPKENDSFMVDFNWGLPFSVGKQNFSIEGHVEFIGPRDNSFGDRVKWHILAQPQFRYDLGKPFGQANLVYIGVELQIWINKLGDGSTDEFAPQALVVWRF
;
A
#
# COMPACT_ATOMS: atom_id res chain seq x y z
N MET A 1 -4.15 30.19 -22.89
CA MET A 1 -5.15 29.89 -21.85
C MET A 1 -4.96 28.55 -21.10
N ASN A 2 -4.02 27.66 -21.49
CA ASN A 2 -3.88 26.34 -20.83
C ASN A 2 -2.96 26.29 -19.59
N LYS A 3 -1.89 27.09 -19.50
CA LYS A 3 -0.93 26.98 -18.38
C LYS A 3 -1.47 27.43 -17.02
N ILE A 4 -2.37 28.42 -17.00
CA ILE A 4 -2.94 28.98 -15.77
C ILE A 4 -4.01 28.03 -15.20
N ARG A 5 -4.90 27.51 -16.06
CA ARG A 5 -5.92 26.51 -15.69
C ARG A 5 -5.29 25.20 -15.18
N GLN A 6 -4.17 24.78 -15.76
CA GLN A 6 -3.41 23.62 -15.29
C GLN A 6 -2.85 23.86 -13.88
N LYS A 7 -2.25 25.04 -13.62
CA LYS A 7 -1.70 25.43 -12.31
C LYS A 7 -2.76 25.53 -11.21
N GLU A 8 -3.99 25.94 -11.52
CA GLU A 8 -5.11 25.93 -10.58
C GLU A 8 -5.67 24.53 -10.32
N MET A 9 -5.68 23.67 -11.34
CA MET A 9 -6.09 22.27 -11.20
C MET A 9 -5.14 21.48 -10.27
N TRP A 10 -3.83 21.72 -10.34
CA TRP A 10 -2.86 21.14 -9.40
C TRP A 10 -3.09 21.57 -7.95
N LYS A 11 -3.52 22.82 -7.72
CA LYS A 11 -3.89 23.33 -6.39
C LYS A 11 -5.19 22.72 -5.84
N GLY A 12 -6.07 22.23 -6.73
CA GLY A 12 -7.31 21.55 -6.34
C GLY A 12 -7.14 20.05 -6.09
N LEU A 13 -6.22 19.40 -6.80
CA LEU A 13 -5.96 17.95 -6.71
C LEU A 13 -5.00 17.57 -5.58
N ILE A 14 -3.99 18.39 -5.30
CA ILE A 14 -3.02 18.12 -4.24
C ILE A 14 -3.50 18.82 -2.96
N GLN A 15 -3.76 18.04 -1.93
CA GLN A 15 -4.15 18.54 -0.61
C GLN A 15 -2.93 18.94 0.21
N ASP A 16 -1.91 18.09 0.26
CA ASP A 16 -0.70 18.29 1.07
C ASP A 16 0.48 17.46 0.54
N ILE A 17 1.71 17.80 0.95
CA ILE A 17 2.92 17.03 0.71
C ILE A 17 3.66 16.84 2.04
N GLY A 18 3.93 15.59 2.39
CA GLY A 18 4.60 15.22 3.63
C GLY A 18 5.80 14.32 3.42
N VAL A 19 6.60 14.15 4.49
CA VAL A 19 7.62 13.10 4.57
C VAL A 19 7.03 11.87 5.23
N LEU A 20 7.48 10.68 4.82
CA LEU A 20 7.16 9.42 5.48
C LEU A 20 8.40 8.53 5.59
N GLY A 21 8.29 7.52 6.45
CA GLY A 21 9.28 6.46 6.60
C GLY A 21 8.58 5.15 6.91
N GLY A 22 9.15 4.04 6.45
CA GLY A 22 8.64 2.70 6.71
C GLY A 22 9.75 1.68 6.90
N VAL A 23 9.37 0.50 7.38
CA VAL A 23 10.25 -0.65 7.56
C VAL A 23 9.53 -1.90 7.08
N ASN A 24 10.13 -2.63 6.13
CA ASN A 24 9.70 -4.00 5.81
C ASN A 24 10.66 -4.96 6.50
N TRP A 25 10.12 -5.81 7.36
CA TRP A 25 10.91 -6.73 8.18
C TRP A 25 10.30 -8.13 8.18
N SER A 26 11.16 -9.14 8.08
CA SER A 26 10.80 -10.54 8.25
C SER A 26 11.84 -11.22 9.11
N SER A 27 11.42 -11.81 10.24
CA SER A 27 12.30 -12.62 11.11
C SER A 27 12.73 -13.93 10.44
N GLU A 28 11.80 -14.57 9.71
CA GLU A 28 12.02 -15.85 9.05
C GLU A 28 13.02 -15.71 7.89
N ALA A 29 12.75 -14.77 6.97
CA ALA A 29 13.65 -14.51 5.85
C ALA A 29 14.88 -13.66 6.25
N LYS A 30 14.89 -13.09 7.46
CA LYS A 30 15.90 -12.12 7.96
C LYS A 30 16.10 -10.93 7.02
N VAL A 31 15.00 -10.47 6.43
CA VAL A 31 14.95 -9.31 5.56
C VAL A 31 14.68 -8.07 6.40
N LEU A 32 15.37 -6.98 6.07
CA LEU A 32 15.12 -5.65 6.61
C LEU A 32 15.27 -4.61 5.50
N LYS A 33 14.24 -3.82 5.27
CA LYS A 33 14.24 -2.71 4.31
C LYS A 33 13.83 -1.41 4.98
N TYR A 34 14.49 -0.32 4.63
CA TYR A 34 14.14 1.02 5.09
C TYR A 34 13.50 1.80 3.94
N LEU A 35 12.41 2.50 4.25
CA LEU A 35 11.54 3.15 3.27
C LEU A 35 11.37 4.66 3.52
N PRO A 36 12.45 5.48 3.57
CA PRO A 36 12.28 6.93 3.64
C PRO A 36 11.69 7.47 2.34
N GLY A 37 10.78 8.43 2.43
CA GLY A 37 10.12 8.98 1.24
C GLY A 37 9.22 10.18 1.47
N ILE A 38 8.41 10.45 0.44
CA ILE A 38 7.44 11.54 0.40
C ILE A 38 6.02 11.02 0.11
N ARG A 39 5.05 11.69 0.71
CA ARG A 39 3.62 11.47 0.50
C ARG A 39 3.05 12.66 -0.22
N ILE A 40 2.26 12.41 -1.26
CA ILE A 40 1.39 13.42 -1.87
C ILE A 40 -0.04 13.04 -1.50
N ALA A 41 -0.66 13.81 -0.61
CA ALA A 41 -2.06 13.65 -0.26
C ALA A 41 -2.93 14.28 -1.37
N LEU A 42 -3.89 13.51 -1.88
CA LEU A 42 -4.77 13.90 -2.97
C LEU A 42 -6.16 14.27 -2.44
N ASN A 43 -6.68 15.39 -2.92
CA ASN A 43 -8.03 15.84 -2.68
C ASN A 43 -8.99 15.21 -3.71
N LEU A 44 -9.33 13.93 -3.52
CA LEU A 44 -10.26 13.21 -4.39
C LEU A 44 -11.70 13.23 -3.83
N PRO A 45 -12.72 13.47 -4.65
CA PRO A 45 -14.11 13.49 -4.19
C PRO A 45 -14.54 12.18 -3.51
N LYS A 46 -15.18 12.28 -2.34
CA LYS A 46 -15.71 11.18 -1.50
C LYS A 46 -14.66 10.32 -0.81
N PHE A 47 -13.38 10.46 -1.11
CA PHE A 47 -12.33 9.76 -0.39
C PHE A 47 -12.17 10.38 1.00
N ALA A 48 -12.11 9.55 2.04
CA ALA A 48 -11.67 9.97 3.36
C ALA A 48 -10.17 10.32 3.34
N PHE A 49 -9.40 9.57 2.53
CA PHE A 49 -8.04 9.90 2.13
C PHE A 49 -7.71 9.19 0.82
N ALA A 50 -6.78 9.76 0.06
CA ALA A 50 -6.11 9.12 -1.06
C ALA A 50 -4.69 9.67 -1.14
N ASN A 51 -3.68 8.81 -1.10
CA ASN A 51 -2.28 9.23 -1.10
C ASN A 51 -1.51 8.53 -2.20
N LEU A 52 -0.57 9.25 -2.80
CA LEU A 52 0.51 8.67 -3.58
C LEU A 52 1.80 8.81 -2.78
N ASP A 53 2.31 7.68 -2.30
CA ASP A 53 3.55 7.59 -1.54
C ASP A 53 4.68 7.13 -2.46
N THR A 54 5.86 7.71 -2.31
CA THR A 54 7.06 7.28 -3.02
C THR A 54 8.21 7.23 -2.04
N THR A 55 8.84 6.07 -1.92
CA THR A 55 9.94 5.83 -0.99
C THR A 55 11.14 5.23 -1.71
N ALA A 56 12.34 5.46 -1.16
CA ALA A 56 13.46 4.58 -1.45
C ALA A 56 13.18 3.19 -0.88
N TYR A 57 13.75 2.15 -1.48
CA TYR A 57 13.65 0.78 -0.99
C TYR A 57 15.05 0.28 -0.68
N LEU A 58 15.54 0.63 0.53
CA LEU A 58 16.95 0.46 0.90
C LEU A 58 17.17 -0.86 1.61
N ASP A 59 18.15 -1.65 1.19
CA ASP A 59 18.41 -2.96 1.79
C ASP A 59 19.32 -2.89 3.02
N GLY A 60 18.71 -3.04 4.20
CA GLY A 60 19.37 -3.16 5.50
C GLY A 60 19.62 -4.60 5.95
N SER A 61 19.34 -5.60 5.11
CA SER A 61 19.48 -7.02 5.44
C SER A 61 20.95 -7.41 5.59
N ARG A 62 21.22 -8.32 6.55
CA ARG A 62 22.56 -8.85 6.80
C ARG A 62 23.00 -9.92 5.77
N GLY A 63 22.09 -10.33 4.89
CA GLY A 63 22.36 -11.28 3.82
C GLY A 63 22.67 -12.70 4.28
N LEU A 64 23.21 -13.48 3.36
CA LEU A 64 23.53 -14.90 3.52
C LEU A 64 24.50 -15.19 4.67
N ALA A 65 25.44 -14.28 4.94
CA ALA A 65 26.42 -14.43 6.04
C ALA A 65 25.77 -14.55 7.43
N ASN A 66 24.48 -14.21 7.55
CA ASN A 66 23.69 -14.33 8.77
C ASN A 66 22.53 -15.34 8.63
N ASN A 67 22.64 -16.29 7.69
CA ASN A 67 21.58 -17.25 7.34
C ASN A 67 20.26 -16.55 6.99
N GLY A 68 20.33 -15.43 6.26
CA GLY A 68 19.17 -14.69 5.75
C GLY A 68 19.02 -14.82 4.25
N ALA A 69 17.97 -14.21 3.70
CA ALA A 69 17.80 -14.08 2.25
C ALA A 69 19.01 -13.36 1.60
N PRO A 70 19.26 -13.59 0.30
CA PRO A 70 20.26 -12.83 -0.45
C PRO A 70 20.06 -11.33 -0.26
N LYS A 71 21.16 -10.60 -0.07
CA LYS A 71 21.07 -9.14 -0.03
C LYS A 71 20.71 -8.65 -1.43
N GLU A 72 19.91 -7.62 -1.52
CA GLU A 72 19.51 -6.98 -2.76
C GLU A 72 20.07 -5.57 -2.84
N ASN A 73 20.21 -5.06 -4.05
CA ASN A 73 20.49 -3.66 -4.30
C ASN A 73 19.28 -2.80 -3.89
N ASP A 74 19.56 -1.53 -3.62
CA ASP A 74 18.53 -0.53 -3.35
C ASP A 74 17.62 -0.35 -4.58
N SER A 75 16.37 0.00 -4.30
CA SER A 75 15.34 0.26 -5.32
C SER A 75 14.44 1.41 -4.86
N PHE A 76 13.21 1.45 -5.36
CA PHE A 76 12.17 2.39 -4.97
C PHE A 76 10.83 1.68 -4.85
N MET A 77 9.91 2.29 -4.10
CA MET A 77 8.52 1.89 -3.99
C MET A 77 7.62 3.06 -4.36
N VAL A 78 6.54 2.78 -5.07
CA VAL A 78 5.41 3.69 -5.28
C VAL A 78 4.18 3.00 -4.75
N ASP A 79 3.45 3.65 -3.86
CA ASP A 79 2.24 3.11 -3.26
C ASP A 79 1.07 4.08 -3.43
N PHE A 80 -0.06 3.58 -3.91
CA PHE A 80 -1.32 4.30 -3.86
C PHE A 80 -2.22 3.68 -2.79
N ASN A 81 -2.50 4.44 -1.74
CA ASN A 81 -3.39 4.02 -0.65
C ASN A 81 -4.62 4.91 -0.54
N TRP A 82 -5.75 4.32 -0.16
CA TRP A 82 -7.03 5.02 -0.15
C TRP A 82 -8.01 4.50 0.90
N GLY A 83 -8.97 5.37 1.23
CA GLY A 83 -10.19 4.99 1.92
C GLY A 83 -11.39 5.71 1.32
N LEU A 84 -12.35 4.94 0.81
CA LEU A 84 -13.55 5.43 0.14
C LEU A 84 -14.80 4.97 0.89
N PRO A 85 -15.31 5.75 1.87
CA PRO A 85 -16.57 5.48 2.52
C PRO A 85 -17.76 5.81 1.61
N PHE A 86 -18.84 5.04 1.74
CA PHE A 86 -20.11 5.30 1.06
C PHE A 86 -21.28 4.70 1.85
N SER A 87 -22.51 5.08 1.46
CA SER A 87 -23.72 4.56 2.09
C SER A 87 -24.67 4.01 1.05
N VAL A 88 -25.36 2.92 1.40
CA VAL A 88 -26.48 2.37 0.63
C VAL A 88 -27.68 2.28 1.57
N GLY A 89 -28.69 3.12 1.31
CA GLY A 89 -29.81 3.31 2.24
C GLY A 89 -29.33 3.76 3.61
N LYS A 90 -29.72 3.02 4.66
CA LYS A 90 -29.29 3.30 6.05
C LYS A 90 -27.96 2.66 6.42
N GLN A 91 -27.32 1.91 5.52
CA GLN A 91 -26.09 1.15 5.81
C GLN A 91 -24.83 1.90 5.37
N ASN A 92 -23.72 1.67 6.07
CA ASN A 92 -22.41 2.26 5.75
C ASN A 92 -21.44 1.17 5.29
N PHE A 93 -20.63 1.53 4.31
CA PHE A 93 -19.60 0.69 3.72
C PHE A 93 -18.34 1.50 3.47
N SER A 94 -17.22 0.82 3.26
CA SER A 94 -16.03 1.43 2.71
C SER A 94 -15.29 0.47 1.77
N ILE A 95 -14.61 1.04 0.79
CA ILE A 95 -13.56 0.37 0.02
C ILE A 95 -12.25 1.02 0.43
N GLU A 96 -11.36 0.26 1.04
CA GLU A 96 -10.08 0.74 1.57
C GLU A 96 -8.96 -0.18 1.11
N GLY A 97 -7.72 0.29 1.07
CA GLY A 97 -6.59 -0.57 0.73
C GLY A 97 -5.42 0.21 0.15
N HIS A 98 -4.50 -0.54 -0.46
CA HIS A 98 -3.38 0.02 -1.18
C HIS A 98 -2.95 -0.86 -2.35
N VAL A 99 -2.17 -0.27 -3.26
CA VAL A 99 -1.42 -0.96 -4.31
C VAL A 99 0.00 -0.42 -4.28
N GLU A 100 0.94 -1.28 -3.89
CA GLU A 100 2.36 -0.97 -3.94
C GLU A 100 3.01 -1.60 -5.17
N PHE A 101 3.90 -0.84 -5.79
CA PHE A 101 4.84 -1.29 -6.81
C PHE A 101 6.26 -1.11 -6.27
N ILE A 102 7.06 -2.16 -6.35
CA ILE A 102 8.49 -2.11 -6.03
C ILE A 102 9.31 -2.33 -7.30
N GLY A 103 10.27 -1.42 -7.53
CA GLY A 103 11.14 -1.45 -8.70
C GLY A 103 12.05 -2.67 -8.74
N PRO A 104 12.46 -3.09 -9.96
CA PRO A 104 13.34 -4.23 -10.14
C PRO A 104 14.76 -3.91 -9.63
N ARG A 105 15.48 -4.93 -9.15
CA ARG A 105 16.79 -4.81 -8.52
C ARG A 105 17.59 -6.10 -8.73
N ASP A 106 18.84 -6.13 -8.32
CA ASP A 106 19.68 -7.32 -8.41
C ASP A 106 20.02 -7.82 -7.01
N ASN A 107 20.19 -9.13 -6.85
CA ASN A 107 20.62 -9.72 -5.59
C ASN A 107 22.15 -9.90 -5.52
N SER A 108 22.65 -10.34 -4.37
CA SER A 108 24.08 -10.54 -4.11
C SER A 108 24.72 -11.67 -4.92
N PHE A 109 23.92 -12.48 -5.63
CA PHE A 109 24.41 -13.47 -6.60
C PHE A 109 24.51 -12.91 -8.03
N GLY A 110 24.01 -11.69 -8.26
CA GLY A 110 23.89 -11.10 -9.59
C GLY A 110 22.60 -11.48 -10.33
N ASP A 111 21.68 -12.21 -9.69
CA ASP A 111 20.39 -12.54 -10.29
C ASP A 111 19.44 -11.33 -10.25
N ARG A 112 18.60 -11.24 -11.28
CA ARG A 112 17.58 -10.19 -11.37
C ARG A 112 16.39 -10.52 -10.47
N VAL A 113 16.13 -9.66 -9.50
CA VAL A 113 14.87 -9.61 -8.76
C VAL A 113 13.90 -8.72 -9.56
N LYS A 114 12.82 -9.31 -10.07
CA LYS A 114 11.86 -8.55 -10.88
C LYS A 114 11.14 -7.50 -10.04
N TRP A 115 10.54 -6.54 -10.74
CA TRP A 115 9.55 -5.66 -10.13
C TRP A 115 8.38 -6.50 -9.63
N HIS A 116 7.66 -6.01 -8.64
CA HIS A 116 6.45 -6.68 -8.16
C HIS A 116 5.37 -5.69 -7.78
N ILE A 117 4.14 -6.20 -7.74
CA ILE A 117 2.97 -5.51 -7.24
C ILE A 117 2.41 -6.31 -6.06
N LEU A 118 2.06 -5.61 -4.98
CA LEU A 118 1.18 -6.11 -3.93
C LEU A 118 -0.03 -5.17 -3.85
N ALA A 119 -1.22 -5.72 -3.97
CA ALA A 119 -2.48 -4.99 -3.77
C ALA A 119 -3.30 -5.67 -2.67
N GLN A 120 -3.84 -4.87 -1.75
CA GLN A 120 -4.67 -5.33 -0.65
C GLN A 120 -6.00 -4.54 -0.54
N PRO A 121 -6.86 -4.51 -1.58
CA PRO A 121 -8.15 -3.88 -1.49
C PRO A 121 -9.09 -4.66 -0.54
N GLN A 122 -9.87 -3.91 0.21
CA GLN A 122 -10.81 -4.40 1.18
C GLN A 122 -12.19 -3.79 0.91
N PHE A 123 -13.22 -4.64 0.98
CA PHE A 123 -14.60 -4.21 1.07
C PHE A 123 -15.08 -4.39 2.51
N ARG A 124 -15.60 -3.33 3.13
CA ARG A 124 -16.02 -3.32 4.53
C ARG A 124 -17.46 -2.86 4.67
N TYR A 125 -18.20 -3.53 5.54
CA TYR A 125 -19.53 -3.13 6.00
C TYR A 125 -19.46 -2.76 7.49
N ASP A 126 -20.00 -1.60 7.84
CA ASP A 126 -20.12 -1.14 9.23
C ASP A 126 -21.22 -1.93 9.96
N LEU A 127 -20.83 -3.03 10.58
CA LEU A 127 -21.72 -3.91 11.34
C LEU A 127 -22.28 -3.23 12.60
N GLY A 128 -21.59 -2.22 13.12
CA GLY A 128 -22.03 -1.49 14.32
C GLY A 128 -23.19 -0.52 14.04
N LYS A 129 -23.32 -0.03 12.80
CA LYS A 129 -24.33 0.97 12.44
C LYS A 129 -25.78 0.59 12.76
N PRO A 130 -26.27 -0.63 12.44
CA PRO A 130 -27.63 -1.04 12.82
C PRO A 130 -27.90 -1.02 14.32
N PHE A 131 -26.86 -1.11 15.16
CA PHE A 131 -26.95 -1.18 16.62
C PHE A 131 -26.63 0.15 17.30
N GLY A 132 -26.58 1.25 16.54
CA GLY A 132 -26.25 2.58 17.07
C GLY A 132 -24.76 2.78 17.40
N GLN A 133 -23.90 1.87 16.97
CA GLN A 133 -22.44 1.89 17.22
C GLN A 133 -21.67 2.01 15.90
N ALA A 134 -22.07 2.96 15.06
CA ALA A 134 -21.43 3.18 13.77
C ALA A 134 -19.92 3.43 13.91
N ASN A 135 -19.17 2.94 12.94
CA ASN A 135 -17.71 3.01 12.83
C ASN A 135 -16.90 2.21 13.86
N LEU A 136 -17.54 1.35 14.67
CA LEU A 136 -16.86 0.54 15.68
C LEU A 136 -16.35 -0.79 15.11
N VAL A 137 -17.26 -1.58 14.53
CA VAL A 137 -16.97 -2.92 14.01
C VAL A 137 -17.29 -2.98 12.54
N TYR A 138 -16.34 -3.46 11.76
CA TYR A 138 -16.54 -3.76 10.35
C TYR A 138 -16.32 -5.24 10.08
N ILE A 139 -17.12 -5.77 9.17
CA ILE A 139 -16.91 -7.10 8.58
C ILE A 139 -16.77 -6.96 7.07
N GLY A 140 -16.11 -7.90 6.43
CA GLY A 140 -15.93 -7.82 4.99
C GLY A 140 -14.98 -8.85 4.40
N VAL A 141 -14.39 -8.47 3.27
CA VAL A 141 -13.44 -9.28 2.52
C VAL A 141 -12.21 -8.43 2.19
N GLU A 142 -11.03 -9.01 2.37
CA GLU A 142 -9.77 -8.51 1.82
C GLU A 142 -9.32 -9.40 0.67
N LEU A 143 -8.79 -8.81 -0.39
CA LEU A 143 -8.10 -9.54 -1.44
C LEU A 143 -6.61 -9.22 -1.36
N GLN A 144 -5.76 -10.22 -1.17
CA GLN A 144 -4.32 -10.06 -1.34
C GLN A 144 -3.94 -10.53 -2.74
N ILE A 145 -3.39 -9.62 -3.54
CA ILE A 145 -3.00 -9.87 -4.94
C ILE A 145 -1.52 -9.57 -5.08
N TRP A 146 -0.76 -10.55 -5.58
CA TRP A 146 0.63 -10.36 -5.97
C TRP A 146 0.81 -10.58 -7.46
N ILE A 147 1.60 -9.71 -8.08
CA ILE A 147 2.20 -9.94 -9.38
C ILE A 147 3.72 -9.98 -9.22
N ASN A 148 4.36 -11.05 -9.71
CA ASN A 148 5.77 -11.37 -9.45
C ASN A 148 6.12 -11.35 -7.95
N LYS A 149 5.42 -12.12 -7.12
CA LYS A 149 5.53 -12.09 -5.65
C LYS A 149 6.99 -12.03 -5.18
N LEU A 150 7.31 -10.99 -4.41
CA LEU A 150 8.66 -10.73 -3.87
C LEU A 150 9.78 -10.62 -4.94
N GLY A 151 9.41 -10.38 -6.21
CA GLY A 151 10.31 -10.28 -7.34
C GLY A 151 10.59 -11.62 -8.05
N ASP A 152 9.93 -12.71 -7.66
CA ASP A 152 9.90 -13.95 -8.44
C ASP A 152 8.94 -13.78 -9.62
N GLY A 153 9.52 -13.71 -10.81
CA GLY A 153 8.82 -13.47 -12.06
C GLY A 153 7.94 -14.60 -12.59
N SER A 154 7.78 -15.68 -11.84
CA SER A 154 6.96 -16.84 -12.17
C SER A 154 5.82 -17.08 -11.16
N THR A 155 5.73 -16.26 -10.12
CA THR A 155 4.80 -16.44 -9.01
C THR A 155 3.85 -15.26 -8.92
N ASP A 156 2.62 -15.47 -9.36
CA ASP A 156 1.49 -14.57 -9.08
C ASP A 156 0.60 -15.19 -7.99
N GLU A 157 -0.05 -14.37 -7.17
CA GLU A 157 -0.93 -14.84 -6.09
C GLU A 157 -2.25 -14.08 -6.09
N PHE A 158 -3.33 -14.81 -5.81
CA PHE A 158 -4.64 -14.25 -5.51
C PHE A 158 -5.23 -14.97 -4.29
N ALA A 159 -5.38 -14.25 -3.19
CA ALA A 159 -5.81 -14.80 -1.91
C ALA A 159 -6.95 -13.97 -1.31
N PRO A 160 -8.22 -14.40 -1.45
CA PRO A 160 -9.35 -13.78 -0.76
C PRO A 160 -9.39 -14.19 0.72
N GLN A 161 -9.72 -13.25 1.59
CA GLN A 161 -9.72 -13.41 3.05
C GLN A 161 -10.99 -12.83 3.66
N ALA A 162 -11.54 -13.51 4.67
CA ALA A 162 -12.55 -12.91 5.53
C ALA A 162 -11.89 -11.85 6.43
N LEU A 163 -12.56 -10.72 6.60
CA LEU A 163 -12.03 -9.57 7.33
C LEU A 163 -12.97 -9.18 8.48
N VAL A 164 -12.38 -8.92 9.65
CA VAL A 164 -13.03 -8.24 10.77
C VAL A 164 -12.12 -7.10 11.24
N VAL A 165 -12.66 -5.90 11.38
CA VAL A 165 -11.91 -4.72 11.86
C VAL A 165 -12.63 -4.16 13.08
N TRP A 166 -11.87 -3.89 14.14
CA TRP A 166 -12.33 -3.19 15.32
C TRP A 166 -11.61 -1.84 15.43
N ARG A 167 -12.35 -0.74 15.60
CA ARG A 167 -11.81 0.62 15.85
C ARG A 167 -12.13 1.01 17.30
N PHE A 168 -11.20 1.71 17.96
CA PHE A 168 -11.34 2.21 19.34
C PHE A 168 -11.25 3.73 19.38
#